data_AF-A0A961KVW3-F1
#
_entry.id   AF-A0A961KVW3-F1
#
_cell.length_a   1.000
_cell.length_b   1.000
_cell.length_c   1.000
_cell.angle_alpha   90.00
_cell.angle_beta   90.00
_cell.angle_gamma   90.00
#
_symmetry.space_group_name_H-M   'P 1'
#
loop_
_entity.id
_entity.type
_entity.pdbx_description
1 polymer ?
#
loop_
_entity_poly.entity_id
_entity_poly.type
_entity_poly.pdbx_seq_one_letter_code
_entity_poly.pdbx_strand_id
1 'polypeptide(L)'
;MARAGAPCTLTIRGAAGLAAASLAALVLAARPVPAQDFTAIGAEAIAIVQAELAELERQRSALQAEIAVLEGRRAEASADLSARQEVRSGELAELEAEAAARLKALGDAAERQQAEAEAAAQQLDSIEATIAARRKEADRAEAEIAALERDRAEAEAALAEARARLAEAEAAGARAAALETLIAGLESDAASLASRKDGLEAELVAVQGRLTRLQSELAETDAAPEPGQVAEPAGAAVGRRSAPSIEIALATAPGLGGASDAQLGLLAAELRDGACVTDALGEAFGGINRFTAAALVRGLGDC
;
A
#
# COMPACT_ATOMS: atom_id res chain seq x y z
N MET A 1 -55.40 30.28 -29.78
CA MET A 1 -55.61 31.14 -30.97
C MET A 1 -57.02 30.94 -31.49
N ALA A 2 -57.95 31.77 -31.04
CA ALA A 2 -59.37 31.71 -31.43
C ALA A 2 -59.57 32.50 -32.73
N ARG A 3 -59.96 31.83 -33.82
CA ARG A 3 -60.42 32.48 -35.05
C ARG A 3 -61.92 32.75 -34.92
N ALA A 4 -62.27 34.01 -34.70
CA ALA A 4 -63.62 34.52 -34.83
C ALA A 4 -64.05 34.43 -36.30
N GLY A 5 -65.01 33.56 -36.61
CA GLY A 5 -65.65 33.47 -37.92
C GLY A 5 -66.65 34.61 -38.09
N ALA A 6 -66.43 35.44 -39.11
CA ALA A 6 -67.34 36.51 -39.48
C ALA A 6 -68.67 35.94 -40.03
N PRO A 7 -69.83 36.55 -39.72
CA PRO A 7 -71.11 36.14 -40.30
C PRO A 7 -71.21 36.63 -41.76
N CYS A 8 -71.24 35.68 -42.71
CA CYS A 8 -71.62 35.96 -44.09
C CYS A 8 -73.12 36.29 -44.15
N THR A 9 -73.46 37.58 -44.12
CA THR A 9 -74.79 38.08 -44.41
C THR A 9 -75.07 37.98 -45.91
N LEU A 10 -75.71 36.88 -46.33
CA LEU A 10 -76.25 36.73 -47.69
C LEU A 10 -77.44 37.69 -47.86
N THR A 11 -77.21 38.83 -48.49
CA THR A 11 -78.24 39.83 -48.79
C THR A 11 -79.03 39.36 -50.01
N ILE A 12 -80.19 38.74 -49.81
CA ILE A 12 -81.14 38.42 -50.88
C ILE A 12 -81.80 39.73 -51.31
N ARG A 13 -81.22 40.39 -52.33
CA ARG A 13 -81.82 41.55 -52.99
C ARG A 13 -83.05 41.08 -53.77
N GLY A 14 -84.22 41.47 -53.28
CA GLY A 14 -85.51 41.15 -53.89
C GLY A 14 -85.65 41.68 -55.32
N ALA A 15 -85.95 40.76 -56.25
CA ALA A 15 -86.43 41.07 -57.59
C ALA A 15 -87.96 41.27 -57.56
N ALA A 16 -88.44 42.26 -56.80
CA ALA A 16 -89.87 42.58 -56.64
C ALA A 16 -90.32 43.78 -57.49
N GLY A 17 -89.57 44.20 -58.50
CA GLY A 17 -89.86 45.43 -59.23
C GLY A 17 -89.65 45.29 -60.73
N LEU A 18 -90.54 44.61 -61.45
CA LEU A 18 -90.62 44.70 -62.91
C LEU A 18 -92.01 44.40 -63.53
N ALA A 19 -93.05 44.10 -62.73
CA ALA A 19 -94.37 43.72 -63.28
C ALA A 19 -95.39 44.87 -63.46
N ALA A 20 -95.05 46.12 -63.12
CA ALA A 20 -96.04 47.22 -63.11
C ALA A 20 -96.09 48.11 -64.37
N ALA A 21 -95.20 47.91 -65.36
CA ALA A 21 -95.05 48.86 -66.46
C ALA A 21 -95.74 48.49 -67.79
N SER A 22 -96.27 47.27 -67.96
CA SER A 22 -96.80 46.83 -69.28
C SER A 22 -98.32 46.92 -69.45
N LEU A 23 -99.08 47.27 -68.41
CA LEU A 23 -100.55 47.36 -68.48
C LEU A 23 -101.10 48.73 -68.94
N ALA A 24 -100.25 49.78 -69.01
CA ALA A 24 -100.69 51.13 -69.36
C ALA A 24 -100.74 51.43 -70.86
N ALA A 25 -100.25 50.54 -71.74
CA ALA A 25 -100.18 50.78 -73.18
C ALA A 25 -101.37 50.22 -74.00
N LEU A 26 -102.29 49.46 -73.40
CA LEU A 26 -103.37 48.80 -74.14
C LEU A 26 -104.73 49.55 -74.16
N VAL A 27 -104.87 50.70 -73.48
CA VAL A 27 -106.18 51.36 -73.29
C VAL A 27 -106.51 52.43 -74.35
N LEU A 28 -105.58 52.80 -75.23
CA LEU A 28 -105.75 53.96 -76.13
C LEU A 28 -105.92 53.62 -77.62
N ALA A 29 -106.74 52.63 -77.97
CA ALA A 29 -107.19 52.40 -79.36
C ALA A 29 -108.53 51.61 -79.42
N ALA A 30 -109.55 52.05 -78.68
CA ALA A 30 -110.89 51.48 -78.78
C ALA A 30 -111.61 51.96 -80.06
N ARG A 31 -111.39 51.25 -81.17
CA ARG A 31 -112.36 51.21 -82.28
C ARG A 31 -113.55 50.34 -81.89
N PRO A 32 -114.80 50.69 -82.26
CA PRO A 32 -115.96 49.84 -82.02
C PRO A 32 -115.84 48.57 -82.85
N VAL A 33 -115.30 47.53 -82.23
CA VAL A 33 -115.29 46.17 -82.76
C VAL A 33 -116.72 45.63 -82.64
N PRO A 34 -117.32 45.07 -83.71
CA PRO A 34 -118.67 44.52 -83.67
C PRO A 34 -118.75 43.38 -82.63
N ALA A 35 -119.86 43.30 -81.89
CA ALA A 35 -120.04 42.40 -80.73
C ALA A 35 -119.81 40.89 -80.98
N GLN A 36 -119.62 40.47 -82.24
CA GLN A 36 -119.32 39.10 -82.62
C GLN A 36 -117.81 38.77 -82.65
N ASP A 37 -116.91 39.76 -82.67
CA ASP A 37 -115.45 39.54 -82.69
C ASP A 37 -114.80 39.56 -81.28
N PHE A 38 -115.47 40.17 -80.29
CA PHE A 38 -115.02 40.16 -78.89
C PHE A 38 -115.04 38.76 -78.26
N THR A 39 -115.92 37.89 -78.73
CA THR A 39 -115.98 36.50 -78.26
C THR A 39 -114.82 35.67 -78.81
N ALA A 40 -114.36 35.94 -80.05
CA ALA A 40 -113.20 35.28 -80.66
C ALA A 40 -111.88 35.76 -80.04
N ILE A 41 -111.68 37.09 -79.94
CA ILE A 41 -110.49 37.67 -79.30
C ILE A 41 -110.46 37.35 -77.80
N GLY A 42 -111.63 37.36 -77.14
CA GLY A 42 -111.77 36.96 -75.74
C GLY A 42 -111.47 35.47 -75.53
N ALA A 43 -111.92 34.58 -76.43
CA ALA A 43 -111.61 33.16 -76.37
C ALA A 43 -110.12 32.87 -76.59
N GLU A 44 -109.46 33.60 -77.51
CA GLU A 44 -108.03 33.50 -77.76
C GLU A 44 -107.21 34.00 -76.55
N ALA A 45 -107.58 35.15 -75.97
CA ALA A 45 -106.94 35.66 -74.75
C ALA A 45 -107.13 34.72 -73.55
N ILE A 46 -108.32 34.12 -73.40
CA ILE A 46 -108.58 33.11 -72.37
C ILE A 46 -107.72 31.86 -72.61
N ALA A 47 -107.58 31.40 -73.85
CA ALA A 47 -106.74 30.25 -74.18
C ALA A 47 -105.25 30.49 -73.90
N ILE A 48 -104.73 31.69 -74.19
CA ILE A 48 -103.35 32.08 -73.84
C ILE A 48 -103.15 32.08 -72.33
N VAL A 49 -104.05 32.72 -71.57
CA VAL A 49 -103.96 32.74 -70.10
C VAL A 49 -104.08 31.34 -69.51
N GLN A 50 -104.94 30.48 -70.05
CA GLN A 50 -105.06 29.08 -69.64
C GLN A 50 -103.79 28.28 -69.95
N ALA A 51 -103.15 28.51 -71.11
CA ALA A 51 -101.89 27.88 -71.46
C ALA A 51 -100.74 28.34 -70.56
N GLU A 52 -100.65 29.64 -70.26
CA GLU A 52 -99.68 30.20 -69.30
C GLU A 52 -99.90 29.65 -67.89
N LEU A 53 -101.16 29.56 -67.43
CA LEU A 53 -101.48 28.99 -66.12
C LEU A 53 -101.09 27.52 -66.03
N ALA A 54 -101.38 26.73 -67.08
CA ALA A 54 -100.96 25.33 -67.15
C ALA A 54 -99.42 25.19 -67.15
N GLU A 55 -98.70 26.09 -67.82
CA GLU A 55 -97.24 26.09 -67.81
C GLU A 55 -96.67 26.49 -66.44
N LEU A 56 -97.24 27.49 -65.78
CA LEU A 56 -96.87 27.87 -64.41
C LEU A 56 -97.16 26.74 -63.41
N GLU A 57 -98.26 26.00 -63.57
CA GLU A 57 -98.56 24.82 -62.76
C GLU A 57 -97.52 23.71 -62.98
N ARG A 58 -97.11 23.46 -64.23
CA ARG A 58 -96.01 22.53 -64.53
C ARG A 58 -94.70 22.99 -63.89
N GLN A 59 -94.33 24.26 -64.04
CA GLN A 59 -93.12 24.82 -63.42
C GLN A 59 -93.17 24.73 -61.90
N ARG A 60 -94.31 25.06 -61.27
CA ARG A 60 -94.51 24.91 -59.83
C ARG A 60 -94.33 23.46 -59.40
N SER A 61 -94.91 22.50 -60.12
CA SER A 61 -94.79 21.08 -59.80
C SER A 61 -93.34 20.59 -59.96
N ALA A 62 -92.63 21.06 -60.99
CA ALA A 62 -91.23 20.75 -61.21
C ALA A 62 -90.33 21.33 -60.10
N LEU A 63 -90.53 22.59 -59.73
CA LEU A 63 -89.82 23.23 -58.62
C LEU A 63 -90.11 22.56 -57.28
N GLN A 64 -91.35 22.14 -57.03
CA GLN A 64 -91.70 21.37 -55.83
C GLN A 64 -90.98 20.02 -55.79
N ALA A 65 -90.89 19.33 -56.93
CA ALA A 65 -90.11 18.09 -57.03
C ALA A 65 -88.61 18.33 -56.80
N GLU A 66 -88.05 19.42 -57.34
CA GLU A 66 -86.65 19.79 -57.11
C GLU A 66 -86.37 20.12 -55.64
N ILE A 67 -87.26 20.87 -54.98
CA ILE A 67 -87.18 21.15 -53.54
C ILE A 67 -87.17 19.84 -52.75
N ALA A 68 -88.09 18.91 -53.04
CA ALA A 68 -88.13 17.63 -52.35
C ALA A 68 -86.83 16.82 -52.53
N VAL A 69 -86.23 16.86 -53.73
CA VAL A 69 -84.92 16.21 -54.01
C VAL A 69 -83.79 16.89 -53.22
N LEU A 70 -83.75 18.22 -53.19
CA LEU A 70 -82.73 18.97 -52.46
C LEU A 70 -82.86 18.81 -50.94
N GLU A 71 -84.08 18.74 -50.41
CA GLU A 71 -84.35 18.44 -49.01
C GLU A 71 -83.89 17.02 -48.65
N GLY A 72 -84.14 16.04 -49.53
CA GLY A 72 -83.61 14.68 -49.39
C GLY A 72 -82.09 14.66 -49.33
N ARG A 73 -81.42 15.32 -50.29
CA ARG A 73 -79.94 15.45 -50.31
C ARG A 73 -79.39 16.16 -49.07
N ARG A 74 -80.08 17.18 -48.59
CA ARG A 74 -79.69 17.90 -47.37
C ARG A 74 -79.81 17.00 -46.15
N ALA A 75 -80.88 16.22 -46.05
CA ALA A 75 -81.07 15.27 -44.96
C ALA A 75 -79.97 14.17 -44.97
N GLU A 76 -79.66 13.62 -46.14
CA GLU A 76 -78.57 12.65 -46.33
C GLU A 76 -77.21 13.23 -45.93
N ALA A 77 -76.84 14.40 -46.46
CA ALA A 77 -75.60 15.07 -46.09
C ALA A 77 -75.52 15.41 -44.59
N SER A 78 -76.65 15.76 -43.97
CA SER A 78 -76.73 15.99 -42.53
C SER A 78 -76.50 14.71 -41.73
N ALA A 79 -77.09 13.59 -42.16
CA ALA A 79 -76.88 12.29 -41.54
C ALA A 79 -75.42 11.84 -41.68
N ASP A 80 -74.83 11.99 -42.85
CA ASP A 80 -73.42 11.68 -43.12
C ASP A 80 -72.45 12.50 -42.26
N LEU A 81 -72.71 13.81 -42.12
CA LEU A 81 -71.91 14.67 -41.25
C LEU A 81 -72.01 14.24 -39.79
N SER A 82 -73.21 13.90 -39.32
CA SER A 82 -73.42 13.39 -37.95
C SER A 82 -72.67 12.09 -37.73
N ALA A 83 -72.78 11.13 -38.65
CA ALA A 83 -72.07 9.86 -38.56
C ALA A 83 -70.54 10.04 -38.55
N ARG A 84 -70.01 10.94 -39.40
CA ARG A 84 -68.56 11.27 -39.39
C ARG A 84 -68.13 11.96 -38.10
N GLN A 85 -68.98 12.80 -37.51
CA GLN A 85 -68.71 13.44 -36.23
C GLN A 85 -68.63 12.41 -35.10
N GLU A 86 -69.55 11.44 -35.07
CA GLU A 86 -69.54 10.35 -34.09
C GLU A 86 -68.27 9.49 -34.22
N VAL A 87 -67.92 9.07 -35.45
CA VAL A 87 -66.68 8.30 -35.69
C VAL A 87 -65.44 9.07 -35.21
N ARG A 88 -65.30 10.35 -35.59
CA ARG A 88 -64.17 11.18 -35.15
C ARG A 88 -64.15 11.37 -33.63
N SER A 89 -65.31 11.51 -33.00
CA SER A 89 -65.38 11.62 -31.54
C SER A 89 -64.94 10.33 -30.84
N GLY A 90 -65.25 9.17 -31.42
CA GLY A 90 -64.75 7.87 -30.98
C GLY A 90 -63.24 7.74 -31.14
N GLU A 91 -62.71 8.05 -32.33
CA GLU A 91 -61.25 8.03 -32.61
C GLU A 91 -60.46 8.95 -31.66
N LEU A 92 -60.99 10.15 -31.37
CA LEU A 92 -60.37 11.07 -30.41
C LEU A 92 -60.39 10.51 -28.99
N ALA A 93 -61.52 9.94 -28.54
CA ALA A 93 -61.61 9.33 -27.22
C ALA A 93 -60.65 8.13 -27.06
N GLU A 94 -60.49 7.32 -28.11
CA GLU A 94 -59.53 6.20 -28.14
C GLU A 94 -58.08 6.70 -28.05
N LEU A 95 -57.71 7.71 -28.83
CA LEU A 95 -56.36 8.31 -28.79
C LEU A 95 -56.06 8.97 -27.44
N GLU A 96 -57.04 9.64 -26.83
CA GLU A 96 -56.92 10.22 -25.49
C GLU A 96 -56.70 9.13 -24.43
N ALA A 97 -57.44 8.02 -24.53
CA ALA A 97 -57.28 6.87 -23.64
C ALA A 97 -55.90 6.19 -23.81
N GLU A 98 -55.44 6.01 -25.04
CA GLU A 98 -54.11 5.46 -25.33
C GLU A 98 -53.00 6.37 -24.79
N ALA A 99 -53.10 7.68 -25.01
CA ALA A 99 -52.13 8.65 -24.51
C ALA A 99 -52.08 8.65 -22.97
N ALA A 100 -53.24 8.62 -22.31
CA ALA A 100 -53.33 8.54 -20.86
C ALA A 100 -52.70 7.25 -20.32
N ALA A 101 -52.96 6.10 -20.96
CA ALA A 101 -52.37 4.82 -20.59
C ALA A 101 -50.84 4.83 -20.76
N ARG A 102 -50.34 5.42 -21.86
CA ARG A 102 -48.90 5.54 -22.12
C ARG A 102 -48.21 6.47 -21.12
N LEU A 103 -48.81 7.61 -20.78
CA LEU A 103 -48.28 8.52 -19.77
C LEU A 103 -48.22 7.85 -18.39
N LYS A 104 -49.26 7.09 -18.03
CA LYS A 104 -49.26 6.30 -16.80
C LYS A 104 -48.14 5.27 -16.78
N ALA A 105 -47.98 4.49 -17.85
CA ALA A 105 -46.94 3.49 -17.94
C ALA A 105 -45.51 4.09 -17.87
N LEU A 106 -45.31 5.26 -18.47
CA LEU A 106 -44.04 6.00 -18.36
C LEU A 106 -43.80 6.52 -16.94
N GLY A 107 -44.84 6.99 -16.25
CA GLY A 107 -44.77 7.37 -14.84
C GLY A 107 -44.35 6.19 -13.95
N ASP A 108 -45.05 5.06 -14.08
CA ASP A 108 -44.74 3.83 -13.34
C ASP A 108 -43.31 3.33 -13.62
N ALA A 109 -42.83 3.46 -14.87
CA ALA A 109 -41.47 3.08 -15.24
C ALA A 109 -40.41 4.02 -14.64
N ALA A 110 -40.67 5.34 -14.63
CA ALA A 110 -39.77 6.33 -14.04
C ALA A 110 -39.65 6.15 -12.52
N GLU A 111 -40.76 5.87 -11.83
CA GLU A 111 -40.77 5.57 -10.40
C GLU A 111 -39.94 4.31 -10.06
N ARG A 112 -40.06 3.25 -10.86
CA ARG A 112 -39.24 2.04 -10.70
C ARG A 112 -37.76 2.33 -10.91
N GLN A 113 -37.42 3.05 -11.97
CA GLN A 113 -36.03 3.41 -12.26
C GLN A 113 -35.43 4.28 -11.14
N GLN A 114 -36.21 5.19 -10.58
CA GLN A 114 -35.78 6.00 -9.43
C GLN A 114 -35.54 5.11 -8.20
N ALA A 115 -36.45 4.20 -7.88
CA ALA A 115 -36.28 3.28 -6.76
C ALA A 115 -35.04 2.37 -6.92
N GLU A 116 -34.79 1.88 -8.13
CA GLU A 116 -33.58 1.11 -8.45
C GLU A 116 -32.31 1.94 -8.28
N ALA A 117 -32.31 3.20 -8.73
CA ALA A 117 -31.19 4.11 -8.57
C ALA A 117 -30.90 4.44 -7.09
N GLU A 118 -31.94 4.68 -6.29
CA GLU A 118 -31.82 4.90 -4.85
C GLU A 118 -31.28 3.66 -4.12
N ALA A 119 -31.76 2.47 -4.48
CA ALA A 119 -31.24 1.21 -3.94
C ALA A 119 -29.76 0.98 -4.31
N ALA A 120 -29.38 1.27 -5.56
CA ALA A 120 -27.99 1.17 -6.01
C ALA A 120 -27.09 2.19 -5.28
N ALA A 121 -27.56 3.41 -5.04
CA ALA A 121 -26.82 4.41 -4.25
C ALA A 121 -26.57 3.93 -2.82
N GLN A 122 -27.58 3.37 -2.15
CA GLN A 122 -27.43 2.79 -0.80
C GLN A 122 -26.44 1.61 -0.78
N GLN A 123 -26.42 0.79 -1.83
CA GLN A 123 -25.44 -0.28 -1.97
C GLN A 123 -24.02 0.26 -2.11
N LEU A 124 -23.82 1.32 -2.90
CA LEU A 124 -22.51 1.97 -3.04
C LEU A 124 -22.03 2.55 -1.70
N ASP A 125 -22.87 3.27 -0.97
CA ASP A 125 -22.54 3.82 0.36
C ASP A 125 -22.10 2.71 1.33
N SER A 126 -22.79 1.57 1.32
CA SER A 126 -22.46 0.40 2.14
C SER A 126 -21.11 -0.24 1.75
N ILE A 127 -20.84 -0.34 0.44
CA ILE A 127 -19.56 -0.85 -0.08
C ILE A 127 -18.42 0.10 0.31
N GLU A 128 -18.61 1.42 0.18
CA GLU A 128 -17.60 2.41 0.58
C GLU A 128 -17.29 2.33 2.07
N ALA A 129 -18.30 2.20 2.93
CA ALA A 129 -18.13 1.98 4.36
C ALA A 129 -17.34 0.69 4.65
N THR A 130 -17.63 -0.39 3.92
CA THR A 130 -16.91 -1.67 4.03
C THR A 130 -15.44 -1.54 3.62
N ILE A 131 -15.15 -0.85 2.52
CA ILE A 131 -13.78 -0.58 2.06
C ILE A 131 -13.01 0.24 3.11
N ALA A 132 -13.63 1.28 3.66
CA ALA A 132 -13.01 2.10 4.69
C ALA A 132 -12.69 1.31 5.97
N ALA A 133 -13.59 0.40 6.38
CA ALA A 133 -13.36 -0.50 7.51
C ALA A 133 -12.21 -1.47 7.23
N ARG A 134 -12.19 -2.10 6.06
CA ARG A 134 -11.12 -3.03 5.67
C ARG A 134 -9.74 -2.37 5.57
N ARG A 135 -9.66 -1.12 5.11
CA ARG A 135 -8.41 -0.35 5.13
C ARG A 135 -7.88 -0.14 6.55
N LYS A 136 -8.74 0.26 7.49
CA LYS A 136 -8.35 0.39 8.91
C LYS A 136 -7.90 -0.93 9.53
N GLU A 137 -8.53 -2.05 9.15
CA GLU A 137 -8.09 -3.38 9.57
C GLU A 137 -6.71 -3.73 9.01
N ALA A 138 -6.45 -3.43 7.74
CA ALA A 138 -5.15 -3.64 7.10
C ALA A 138 -4.05 -2.81 7.77
N ASP A 139 -4.29 -1.52 8.01
CA ASP A 139 -3.33 -0.63 8.70
C ASP A 139 -2.97 -1.15 10.11
N ARG A 140 -3.95 -1.71 10.83
CA ARG A 140 -3.73 -2.33 12.14
C ARG A 140 -2.91 -3.61 12.04
N ALA A 141 -3.23 -4.46 11.07
CA ALA A 141 -2.49 -5.70 10.85
C ALA A 141 -1.03 -5.43 10.46
N GLU A 142 -0.77 -4.42 9.62
CA GLU A 142 0.58 -3.97 9.28
C GLU A 142 1.35 -3.47 10.51
N ALA A 143 0.71 -2.68 11.37
CA ALA A 143 1.32 -2.21 12.61
C ALA A 143 1.62 -3.37 13.59
N GLU A 144 0.76 -4.38 13.66
CA GLU A 144 0.95 -5.58 14.48
C GLU A 144 2.12 -6.43 13.96
N ILE A 145 2.21 -6.63 12.64
CA ILE A 145 3.35 -7.33 12.00
C ILE A 145 4.67 -6.61 12.33
N ALA A 146 4.71 -5.29 12.18
CA ALA A 146 5.91 -4.50 12.48
C ALA A 146 6.28 -4.52 13.98
N ALA A 147 5.32 -4.76 14.87
CA ALA A 147 5.59 -4.98 16.30
C ALA A 147 6.17 -6.38 16.55
N LEU A 148 5.55 -7.42 15.99
CA LEU A 148 6.02 -8.80 16.11
C LEU A 148 7.43 -9.00 15.52
N GLU A 149 7.78 -8.30 14.44
CA GLU A 149 9.12 -8.32 13.88
C GLU A 149 10.17 -7.71 14.82
N ARG A 150 9.82 -6.63 15.54
CA ARG A 150 10.68 -6.05 16.57
C ARG A 150 10.84 -6.98 17.76
N ASP A 151 9.73 -7.51 18.27
CA ASP A 151 9.75 -8.48 19.39
C ASP A 151 10.59 -9.72 19.04
N ARG A 152 10.49 -10.20 17.80
CA ARG A 152 11.31 -11.31 17.29
C ARG A 152 12.80 -10.96 17.29
N ALA A 153 13.18 -9.79 16.78
CA ALA A 153 14.58 -9.37 16.74
C ALA A 153 15.16 -9.22 18.16
N GLU A 154 14.38 -8.68 19.09
CA GLU A 154 14.76 -8.59 20.51
C GLU A 154 14.94 -9.98 21.14
N ALA A 155 14.02 -10.92 20.88
CA ALA A 155 14.12 -12.29 21.36
C ALA A 155 15.34 -13.03 20.77
N GLU A 156 15.66 -12.83 19.49
CA GLU A 156 16.85 -13.41 18.84
C GLU A 156 18.14 -12.86 19.46
N ALA A 157 18.21 -11.56 19.76
CA ALA A 157 19.34 -10.94 20.46
C ALA A 157 19.50 -11.48 21.89
N ALA A 158 18.41 -11.57 22.65
CA ALA A 158 18.41 -12.12 24.00
C ALA A 158 18.86 -13.59 24.03
N LEU A 159 18.44 -14.39 23.04
CA LEU A 159 18.88 -15.79 22.90
C LEU A 159 20.38 -15.89 22.59
N ALA A 160 20.92 -15.01 21.74
CA ALA A 160 22.34 -14.96 21.44
C ALA A 160 23.16 -14.61 22.69
N GLU A 161 22.72 -13.63 23.48
CA GLU A 161 23.34 -13.27 24.75
C GLU A 161 23.30 -14.43 25.76
N ALA A 162 22.15 -15.08 25.90
CA ALA A 162 22.00 -16.23 26.80
C ALA A 162 22.95 -17.38 26.43
N ARG A 163 23.13 -17.66 25.12
CA ARG A 163 24.09 -18.65 24.63
C ARG A 163 25.54 -18.26 24.94
N ALA A 164 25.89 -16.99 24.79
CA ALA A 164 27.24 -16.50 25.15
C ALA A 164 27.52 -16.68 26.65
N ARG A 165 26.56 -16.30 27.52
CA ARG A 165 26.66 -16.48 28.97
C ARG A 165 26.78 -17.96 29.36
N LEU A 166 26.05 -18.85 28.68
CA LEU A 166 26.15 -20.30 28.91
C LEU A 166 27.56 -20.81 28.57
N ALA A 167 28.10 -20.43 27.41
CA ALA A 167 29.45 -20.83 27.01
C ALA A 167 30.53 -20.30 27.97
N GLU A 168 30.38 -19.08 28.47
CA GLU A 168 31.26 -18.51 29.50
C GLU A 168 31.19 -19.29 30.82
N ALA A 169 29.98 -19.66 31.26
CA ALA A 169 29.77 -20.47 32.45
C ALA A 169 30.39 -21.87 32.32
N GLU A 170 30.23 -22.52 31.16
CA GLU A 170 30.87 -23.82 30.86
C GLU A 170 32.40 -23.71 30.89
N ALA A 171 32.97 -22.66 30.29
CA ALA A 171 34.40 -22.40 30.33
C ALA A 171 34.92 -22.13 31.76
N ALA A 172 34.14 -21.40 32.57
CA ALA A 172 34.46 -21.17 33.99
C ALA A 172 34.42 -22.48 34.79
N GLY A 173 33.43 -23.35 34.54
CA GLY A 173 33.33 -24.68 35.14
C GLY A 173 34.54 -25.57 34.80
N ALA A 174 34.97 -25.57 33.53
CA ALA A 174 36.17 -26.31 33.12
C ALA A 174 37.45 -25.80 33.80
N ARG A 175 37.60 -24.48 33.96
CA ARG A 175 38.73 -23.88 34.70
C ARG A 175 38.70 -24.27 36.18
N ALA A 176 37.52 -24.28 36.80
CA ALA A 176 37.37 -24.71 38.19
C ALA A 176 37.82 -26.17 38.37
N ALA A 177 37.37 -27.08 37.51
CA ALA A 177 37.79 -28.49 37.55
C ALA A 177 39.31 -28.67 37.33
N ALA A 178 39.91 -27.87 36.46
CA ALA A 178 41.36 -27.87 36.25
C ALA A 178 42.13 -27.38 37.49
N LEU A 179 41.63 -26.33 38.15
CA LEU A 179 42.21 -25.83 39.40
C LEU A 179 42.08 -26.85 40.54
N GLU A 180 40.94 -27.54 40.65
CA GLU A 180 40.76 -28.63 41.63
C GLU A 180 41.80 -29.75 41.42
N THR A 181 42.04 -30.13 40.16
CA THR A 181 43.07 -31.14 39.82
C THR A 181 44.47 -30.66 40.20
N LEU A 182 44.79 -29.39 39.95
CA LEU A 182 46.07 -28.80 40.30
C LEU A 182 46.27 -28.71 41.83
N ILE A 183 45.22 -28.34 42.58
CA ILE A 183 45.25 -28.33 44.05
C ILE A 183 45.53 -29.74 44.57
N ALA A 184 44.80 -30.75 44.09
CA ALA A 184 45.03 -32.15 44.50
C ALA A 184 46.46 -32.62 44.19
N GLY A 185 47.03 -32.20 43.06
CA GLY A 185 48.42 -32.46 42.71
C GLY A 185 49.41 -31.81 43.67
N LEU A 186 49.23 -30.51 43.96
CA LEU A 186 50.07 -29.78 44.92
C LEU A 186 50.00 -30.34 46.34
N GLU A 187 48.82 -30.79 46.78
CA GLU A 187 48.64 -31.47 48.07
C GLU A 187 49.44 -32.78 48.12
N SER A 188 49.45 -33.56 47.04
CA SER A 188 50.24 -34.79 46.92
C SER A 188 51.75 -34.51 46.95
N ASP A 189 52.21 -33.50 46.19
CA ASP A 189 53.61 -33.07 46.17
C ASP A 189 54.08 -32.59 47.56
N ALA A 190 53.24 -31.80 48.24
CA ALA A 190 53.51 -31.34 49.60
C ALA A 190 53.67 -32.51 50.58
N ALA A 191 52.79 -33.52 50.51
CA ALA A 191 52.91 -34.72 51.33
C ALA A 191 54.19 -35.52 51.05
N SER A 192 54.59 -35.64 49.78
CA SER A 192 55.84 -36.30 49.38
C SER A 192 57.09 -35.57 49.88
N LEU A 193 57.12 -34.25 49.73
CA LEU A 193 58.21 -33.40 50.24
C LEU A 193 58.32 -33.47 51.76
N ALA A 194 57.18 -33.49 52.48
CA ALA A 194 57.17 -33.68 53.93
C ALA A 194 57.81 -35.01 54.33
N SER A 195 57.43 -36.12 53.67
CA SER A 195 58.03 -37.43 53.94
C SER A 195 59.53 -37.48 53.62
N ARG A 196 59.97 -36.85 52.53
CA ARG A 196 61.41 -36.75 52.19
C ARG A 196 62.19 -35.94 53.22
N LYS A 197 61.61 -34.84 53.71
CA LYS A 197 62.19 -34.03 54.77
C LYS A 197 62.37 -34.86 56.04
N ASP A 198 61.33 -35.56 56.49
CA ASP A 198 61.40 -36.41 57.69
C ASP A 198 62.48 -37.50 57.54
N GLY A 199 62.61 -38.08 56.34
CA GLY A 199 63.67 -39.04 56.02
C GLY A 199 65.07 -38.44 56.11
N LEU A 200 65.30 -37.26 55.50
CA LEU A 200 66.57 -36.54 55.57
C LEU A 200 66.93 -36.10 57.00
N GLU A 201 65.94 -35.69 57.80
CA GLU A 201 66.14 -35.35 59.21
C GLU A 201 66.59 -36.59 60.01
N ALA A 202 65.99 -37.76 59.76
CA ALA A 202 66.43 -39.00 60.38
C ALA A 202 67.85 -39.42 59.96
N GLU A 203 68.18 -39.29 58.68
CA GLU A 203 69.55 -39.53 58.18
C GLU A 203 70.56 -38.59 58.82
N LEU A 204 70.23 -37.30 58.95
CA LEU A 204 71.08 -36.30 59.59
C LEU A 204 71.38 -36.69 61.04
N VAL A 205 70.37 -37.08 61.81
CA VAL A 205 70.54 -37.56 63.20
C VAL A 205 71.45 -38.79 63.25
N ALA A 206 71.31 -39.72 62.30
CA ALA A 206 72.17 -40.90 62.23
C ALA A 206 73.63 -40.55 61.89
N VAL A 207 73.86 -39.65 60.93
CA VAL A 207 75.19 -39.16 60.57
C VAL A 207 75.84 -38.41 61.73
N GLN A 208 75.09 -37.54 62.41
CA GLN A 208 75.56 -36.86 63.62
C GLN A 208 75.97 -37.88 64.70
N GLY A 209 75.16 -38.91 64.93
CA GLY A 209 75.52 -39.99 65.87
C GLY A 209 76.81 -40.72 65.48
N ARG A 210 77.01 -41.02 64.18
CA ARG A 210 78.26 -41.61 63.68
C ARG A 210 79.45 -40.66 63.86
N LEU A 211 79.26 -39.37 63.61
CA LEU A 211 80.30 -38.35 63.76
C LEU A 211 80.74 -38.24 65.22
N THR A 212 79.80 -38.16 66.17
CA THR A 212 80.09 -38.13 67.60
C THR A 212 80.89 -39.36 68.03
N ARG A 213 80.53 -40.54 67.52
CA ARG A 213 81.27 -41.79 67.77
C ARG A 213 82.69 -41.73 67.22
N LEU A 214 82.85 -41.34 65.96
CA LEU A 214 84.17 -41.17 65.33
C LEU A 214 85.00 -40.11 66.05
N GLN A 215 84.40 -39.02 66.53
CA GLN A 215 85.08 -38.00 67.33
C GLN A 215 85.54 -38.55 68.68
N SER A 216 84.75 -39.40 69.34
CA SER A 216 85.20 -40.10 70.53
C SER A 216 86.36 -41.05 70.22
N GLU A 217 86.29 -41.81 69.13
CA GLU A 217 87.39 -42.67 68.64
C GLU A 217 88.64 -41.85 68.27
N LEU A 218 88.47 -40.65 67.69
CA LEU A 218 89.55 -39.74 67.33
C LEU A 218 90.19 -39.09 68.58
N ALA A 219 89.38 -38.69 69.55
CA ALA A 219 89.88 -38.21 70.85
C ALA A 219 90.63 -39.31 71.63
N GLU A 220 90.34 -40.58 71.36
CA GLU A 220 91.13 -41.72 71.84
C GLU A 220 92.43 -41.93 71.04
N THR A 221 92.52 -41.46 69.79
CA THR A 221 93.68 -41.69 68.90
C THR A 221 94.63 -40.50 68.75
N ASP A 222 94.20 -39.25 68.90
CA ASP A 222 95.03 -38.07 68.64
C ASP A 222 95.33 -37.23 69.90
N ALA A 223 96.50 -37.50 70.47
CA ALA A 223 97.35 -36.50 71.10
C ALA A 223 98.28 -35.88 70.02
N ALA A 224 98.01 -34.61 69.67
CA ALA A 224 98.87 -33.63 68.96
C ALA A 224 98.88 -33.61 67.40
N PRO A 225 99.28 -32.51 66.73
CA PRO A 225 98.45 -31.33 66.42
C PRO A 225 98.39 -30.91 64.92
N GLU A 226 97.48 -29.97 64.62
CA GLU A 226 97.29 -28.98 63.51
C GLU A 226 98.49 -28.60 62.56
N PRO A 227 98.33 -27.73 61.51
CA PRO A 227 97.17 -27.22 60.72
C PRO A 227 97.45 -27.17 59.18
N GLY A 228 96.57 -26.57 58.36
CA GLY A 228 96.96 -26.15 56.98
C GLY A 228 95.87 -25.48 56.14
N GLN A 229 95.88 -24.13 56.09
CA GLN A 229 95.09 -23.25 55.21
C GLN A 229 95.68 -23.15 53.80
N VAL A 230 94.86 -23.20 52.74
CA VAL A 230 95.23 -22.84 51.35
C VAL A 230 93.95 -22.37 50.63
N ALA A 231 93.71 -21.06 50.47
CA ALA A 231 94.15 -20.14 49.40
C ALA A 231 93.01 -19.79 48.43
N GLU A 232 92.69 -18.51 48.43
CA GLU A 232 91.69 -17.78 47.66
C GLU A 232 92.26 -17.36 46.29
N PRO A 233 91.63 -17.67 45.14
CA PRO A 233 92.07 -17.15 43.85
C PRO A 233 91.32 -15.87 43.46
N ALA A 234 92.07 -14.78 43.53
CA ALA A 234 92.25 -13.74 42.51
C ALA A 234 91.16 -13.56 41.41
N GLY A 235 90.46 -12.43 41.54
CA GLY A 235 90.04 -11.50 40.48
C GLY A 235 89.96 -12.01 39.03
N ALA A 236 88.75 -12.39 38.62
CA ALA A 236 88.38 -12.42 37.21
C ALA A 236 88.16 -10.98 36.73
N ALA A 237 89.08 -10.51 35.87
CA ALA A 237 88.86 -9.31 35.09
C ALA A 237 87.52 -9.42 34.34
N VAL A 238 86.67 -8.39 34.48
CA VAL A 238 85.43 -8.23 33.71
C VAL A 238 85.82 -8.16 32.23
N GLY A 239 85.85 -9.33 31.61
CA GLY A 239 86.25 -9.51 30.22
C GLY A 239 85.18 -8.92 29.33
N ARG A 240 85.62 -8.16 28.32
CA ARG A 240 84.75 -7.74 27.21
C ARG A 240 83.93 -8.93 26.74
N ARG A 241 82.61 -8.77 26.66
CA ARG A 241 81.70 -9.82 26.21
C ARG A 241 82.16 -10.32 24.84
N SER A 242 82.38 -11.62 24.72
CA SER A 242 82.88 -12.19 23.47
C SER A 242 81.81 -12.06 22.38
N ALA A 243 82.21 -11.73 21.14
CA ALA A 243 81.28 -11.60 20.02
C ALA A 243 80.33 -12.82 19.84
N PRO A 244 80.79 -14.08 20.01
CA PRO A 244 79.91 -15.26 19.94
C PRO A 244 78.83 -15.28 21.02
N SER A 245 79.14 -14.86 22.25
CA SER A 245 78.15 -14.83 23.35
C SER A 245 77.04 -13.83 23.06
N ILE A 246 77.39 -12.67 22.48
CA ILE A 246 76.43 -11.63 22.10
C ILE A 246 75.49 -12.15 21.00
N GLU A 247 76.02 -12.78 19.97
CA GLU A 247 75.20 -13.32 18.86
C GLU A 247 74.20 -14.38 19.32
N ILE A 248 74.62 -15.29 20.21
CA ILE A 248 73.74 -16.33 20.78
C ILE A 248 72.65 -15.69 21.66
N ALA A 249 73.01 -14.71 22.49
CA ALA A 249 72.05 -14.03 23.35
C ALA A 249 71.02 -13.23 22.52
N LEU A 250 71.44 -12.56 21.45
CA LEU A 250 70.54 -11.84 20.54
C LEU A 250 69.60 -12.77 19.78
N ALA A 251 70.10 -13.93 19.32
CA ALA A 251 69.27 -14.92 18.61
C ALA A 251 68.22 -15.58 19.53
N THR A 252 68.48 -15.64 20.83
CA THR A 252 67.59 -16.30 21.81
C THR A 252 66.71 -15.36 22.61
N ALA A 253 66.91 -14.04 22.51
CA ALA A 253 66.15 -13.07 23.28
C ALA A 253 64.72 -12.89 22.72
N PRO A 254 63.68 -13.15 23.53
CA PRO A 254 62.29 -12.96 23.10
C PRO A 254 62.01 -11.48 22.86
N GLY A 255 61.28 -11.17 21.78
CA GLY A 255 60.87 -9.81 21.41
C GLY A 255 61.77 -9.11 20.38
N LEU A 256 62.88 -9.71 19.94
CA LEU A 256 63.75 -9.15 18.89
C LEU A 256 63.38 -9.59 17.46
N GLY A 257 62.42 -10.51 17.28
CA GLY A 257 62.09 -11.08 15.96
C GLY A 257 61.50 -10.10 14.93
N GLY A 258 61.16 -8.87 15.33
CA GLY A 258 60.72 -7.79 14.44
C GLY A 258 61.77 -6.69 14.21
N ALA A 259 62.96 -6.82 14.80
CA ALA A 259 64.04 -5.84 14.64
C ALA A 259 64.66 -5.93 13.24
N SER A 260 65.02 -4.79 12.65
CA SER A 260 65.79 -4.78 11.40
C SER A 260 67.26 -5.17 11.64
N ASP A 261 67.92 -5.72 10.62
CA ASP A 261 69.34 -6.12 10.69
C ASP A 261 70.26 -4.95 11.10
N ALA A 262 69.90 -3.71 10.71
CA ALA A 262 70.63 -2.52 11.10
C ALA A 262 70.54 -2.24 12.61
N GLN A 263 69.38 -2.46 13.23
CA GLN A 263 69.19 -2.29 14.68
C GLN A 263 69.87 -3.40 15.48
N LEU A 264 69.80 -4.64 15.00
CA LEU A 264 70.52 -5.77 15.61
C LEU A 264 72.04 -5.57 15.50
N GLY A 265 72.53 -5.05 14.37
CA GLY A 265 73.93 -4.71 14.17
C GLY A 265 74.41 -3.59 15.11
N LEU A 266 73.60 -2.54 15.30
CA LEU A 266 73.89 -1.45 16.23
C LEU A 266 73.93 -1.95 17.69
N LEU A 267 72.93 -2.72 18.12
CA LEU A 267 72.88 -3.31 19.46
C LEU A 267 74.08 -4.23 19.72
N ALA A 268 74.47 -5.06 18.74
CA ALA A 268 75.62 -5.94 18.86
C ALA A 268 76.95 -5.17 18.95
N ALA A 269 77.07 -4.03 18.27
CA ALA A 269 78.24 -3.15 18.36
C ALA A 269 78.36 -2.53 19.75
N GLU A 270 77.29 -1.91 20.26
CA GLU A 270 77.25 -1.30 21.59
C GLU A 270 77.58 -2.31 22.71
N LEU A 271 77.01 -3.52 22.65
CA LEU A 271 77.29 -4.57 23.63
C LEU A 271 78.75 -5.08 23.58
N ARG A 272 79.39 -5.03 22.41
CA ARG A 272 80.79 -5.41 22.22
C ARG A 272 81.75 -4.33 22.75
N ASP A 273 81.33 -3.07 22.64
CA ASP A 273 82.06 -1.91 23.16
C ASP A 273 81.88 -1.75 24.69
N GLY A 274 81.04 -2.58 25.30
CA GLY A 274 80.90 -2.71 26.74
C GLY A 274 79.72 -1.93 27.34
N ALA A 275 78.81 -1.42 26.50
CA ALA A 275 77.62 -0.74 26.96
C ALA A 275 76.71 -1.66 27.78
N CYS A 276 75.90 -1.06 28.66
CA CYS A 276 74.91 -1.80 29.42
C CYS A 276 73.74 -2.25 28.58
N VAL A 277 73.18 -3.41 28.91
CA VAL A 277 72.10 -4.04 28.13
C VAL A 277 70.91 -3.10 27.98
N THR A 278 70.56 -2.36 29.03
CA THR A 278 69.47 -1.38 29.02
C THR A 278 69.76 -0.16 28.15
N ASP A 279 71.00 0.33 28.19
CA ASP A 279 71.42 1.53 27.46
C ASP A 279 71.56 1.23 25.98
N ALA A 280 72.19 0.10 25.64
CA ALA A 280 72.33 -0.38 24.27
C ALA A 280 70.96 -0.68 23.62
N LEU A 281 69.98 -1.19 24.40
CA LEU A 281 68.60 -1.36 23.92
C LEU A 281 67.90 -0.01 23.72
N GLY A 282 68.10 0.94 24.63
CA GLY A 282 67.56 2.29 24.51
C GLY A 282 68.05 2.99 23.26
N GLU A 283 69.35 2.92 22.99
CA GLU A 283 69.98 3.53 21.82
C GLU A 283 69.54 2.87 20.50
N ALA A 284 69.48 1.53 20.46
CA ALA A 284 69.14 0.82 19.22
C ALA A 284 67.64 0.83 18.87
N PHE A 285 66.75 0.94 19.85
CA PHE A 285 65.30 0.76 19.65
C PHE A 285 64.43 1.92 20.12
N GLY A 286 64.99 2.93 20.81
CA GLY A 286 64.24 4.06 21.36
C GLY A 286 63.31 3.70 22.53
N GLY A 287 63.34 2.46 23.02
CA GLY A 287 62.52 1.97 24.11
C GLY A 287 62.93 0.57 24.59
N ILE A 288 62.75 0.29 25.88
CA ILE A 288 63.23 -0.96 26.51
C ILE A 288 62.07 -1.94 26.70
N ASN A 289 62.10 -3.06 25.96
CA ASN A 289 61.25 -4.20 26.26
C ASN A 289 61.79 -4.95 27.49
N ARG A 290 61.05 -4.93 28.60
CA ARG A 290 61.48 -5.51 29.89
C ARG A 290 61.79 -7.01 29.81
N PHE A 291 61.08 -7.78 28.98
CA PHE A 291 61.31 -9.21 28.82
C PHE A 291 62.61 -9.49 28.05
N THR A 292 62.85 -8.71 27.00
CA THR A 292 64.09 -8.78 26.21
C THR A 292 65.30 -8.37 27.04
N ALA A 293 65.19 -7.29 27.81
CA ALA A 293 66.24 -6.84 28.72
C ALA A 293 66.58 -7.90 29.77
N ALA A 294 65.57 -8.50 30.43
CA ALA A 294 65.79 -9.54 31.41
C ALA A 294 66.42 -10.82 30.83
N ALA A 295 66.08 -11.19 29.59
CA ALA A 295 66.67 -12.33 28.91
C ALA A 295 68.15 -12.08 28.54
N LEU A 296 68.45 -10.89 28.02
CA LEU A 296 69.82 -10.51 27.64
C LEU A 296 70.73 -10.35 28.86
N VAL A 297 70.25 -9.75 29.95
CA VAL A 297 70.97 -9.67 31.23
C VAL A 297 71.29 -11.07 31.77
N ARG A 298 70.34 -12.01 31.71
CA ARG A 298 70.59 -13.39 32.12
C ARG A 298 71.65 -14.08 31.26
N GLY A 299 71.67 -13.81 29.96
CA GLY A 299 72.59 -14.44 29.01
C GLY A 299 73.99 -13.81 28.96
N LEU A 300 74.11 -12.51 29.20
CA LEU A 300 75.34 -11.73 29.04
C LEU A 300 75.91 -11.17 30.34
N GLY A 301 75.21 -11.40 31.47
CA GLY A 301 75.50 -10.82 32.76
C GLY A 301 74.96 -9.40 32.90
N ASP A 302 74.79 -8.99 34.15
CA ASP A 302 74.59 -7.59 34.50
C ASP A 302 75.80 -6.74 34.08
N CYS A 303 75.57 -5.44 33.98
CA CYS A 303 76.64 -4.47 34.22
C CYS A 303 76.92 -4.38 35.72
#